data_AF-A0A963MNA0-F1
#
_entry.id   AF-A0A963MNA0-F1
#
_cell.length_a   1.000
_cell.length_b   1.000
_cell.length_c   1.000
_cell.angle_alpha   90.00
_cell.angle_beta   90.00
_cell.angle_gamma   90.00
#
_symmetry.space_group_name_H-M   'P 1'
#
loop_
_entity.id
_entity.type
_entity.pdbx_description
1 polymer ?
#
loop_
_entity_poly.entity_id
_entity_poly.type
_entity_poly.pdbx_seq_one_letter_code
_entity_poly.pdbx_strand_id
1 'polypeptide(L)'
;MNVNLGSCNCRLSRLDDLRWRRLQRNALAIRTPELVADIWQAVARMRADRPQLASTYTVLRALFGESGRCFDDWKGAFSFPFEIEVSKGSVRFAYLLEVASWRGALEFRFARQLGLAERGFNRSMCYPPFDPEFSATEMANLVSFLCAFIDGTVDAFQRTRTLEDFALRVPSEKTLFGVRKGVFFLEQYDNEDECCITTGGRAL
;
A
#
# COMPACT_ATOMS: atom_id res chain seq x y z
N MET A 1 -6.26 3.08 12.59
CA MET A 1 -4.93 2.97 13.24
C MET A 1 -4.42 4.36 13.55
N ASN A 2 -3.92 4.60 14.76
CA ASN A 2 -3.32 5.90 15.13
C ASN A 2 -1.80 5.74 15.17
N VAL A 3 -1.07 6.71 14.62
CA VAL A 3 0.39 6.71 14.54
C VAL A 3 0.88 8.08 15.02
N ASN A 4 1.77 8.09 16.00
CA ASN A 4 2.44 9.31 16.45
C ASN A 4 3.84 9.36 15.80
N LEU A 5 4.10 10.41 15.03
CA LEU A 5 5.36 10.61 14.30
C LEU A 5 6.30 11.58 15.02
N GLY A 6 5.98 11.97 16.25
CA GLY A 6 6.68 13.00 17.03
C GLY A 6 6.24 14.41 16.66
N SER A 7 6.31 14.79 15.38
CA SER A 7 5.91 16.13 14.89
C SER A 7 4.42 16.26 14.61
N CYS A 8 3.74 15.16 14.32
CA CYS A 8 2.30 15.11 14.07
C CYS A 8 1.70 13.76 14.45
N ASN A 9 0.37 13.72 14.54
CA ASN A 9 -0.38 12.48 14.72
C ASN A 9 -1.17 12.16 13.45
N CYS A 10 -1.09 10.91 12.99
CA CYS A 10 -1.83 10.41 11.84
C CYS A 10 -2.89 9.40 12.29
N ARG A 11 -4.15 9.61 11.89
CA ARG A 11 -5.20 8.61 12.02
C ARG A 11 -5.53 8.03 10.65
N LEU A 12 -5.26 6.75 10.48
CA LEU A 12 -5.53 5.99 9.26
C LEU A 12 -6.85 5.24 9.38
N SER A 13 -7.72 5.43 8.40
CA SER A 13 -9.03 4.76 8.30
C SER A 13 -9.17 4.11 6.93
N ARG A 14 -9.44 2.80 6.89
CA ARG A 14 -9.66 2.04 5.64
C ARG A 14 -10.88 2.58 4.90
N LEU A 15 -10.78 2.75 3.58
CA LEU A 15 -11.85 3.25 2.72
C LEU A 15 -12.43 2.16 1.82
N ASP A 16 -13.75 1.98 1.79
CA ASP A 16 -14.36 1.17 0.73
C ASP A 16 -14.17 1.79 -0.67
N ASP A 17 -14.44 1.01 -1.72
CA ASP A 17 -14.27 1.40 -3.11
C ASP A 17 -15.11 2.61 -3.54
N LEU A 18 -16.29 2.81 -2.93
CA LEU A 18 -17.16 3.94 -3.26
C LEU A 18 -16.60 5.23 -2.66
N ARG A 19 -16.20 5.18 -1.39
CA ARG A 19 -15.57 6.31 -0.69
C ARG A 19 -14.23 6.66 -1.32
N TRP A 20 -13.39 5.68 -1.65
CA TRP A 20 -12.13 5.89 -2.34
C TRP A 20 -12.31 6.66 -3.64
N ARG A 21 -13.17 6.16 -4.55
CA ARG A 21 -13.43 6.83 -5.83
C ARG A 21 -13.96 8.25 -5.66
N ARG A 22 -14.84 8.48 -4.67
CA ARG A 22 -15.39 9.81 -4.40
C ARG A 22 -14.30 10.78 -3.94
N LEU A 23 -13.48 10.39 -2.97
CA LEU A 23 -12.43 11.24 -2.41
C LEU A 23 -11.29 11.47 -3.40
N GLN A 24 -10.90 10.45 -4.17
CA GLN A 24 -9.83 10.55 -5.16
C GLN A 24 -10.14 11.60 -6.25
N ARG A 25 -11.41 11.75 -6.66
CA ARG A 25 -11.83 12.78 -7.64
C ARG A 25 -11.55 14.22 -7.17
N ASN A 26 -11.46 14.43 -5.85
CA ASN A 26 -11.17 15.72 -5.26
C ASN A 26 -9.84 15.73 -4.49
N ALA A 27 -8.86 14.96 -4.99
CA ALA A 27 -7.53 14.90 -4.43
C ALA A 27 -6.48 15.47 -5.38
N LEU A 28 -5.36 15.93 -4.84
CA LEU A 28 -4.14 16.25 -5.59
C LEU A 28 -3.13 15.13 -5.39
N ALA A 29 -2.70 14.50 -6.47
CA ALA A 29 -1.63 13.52 -6.41
C ALA A 29 -0.35 14.17 -5.88
N ILE A 30 0.29 13.52 -4.92
CA ILE A 30 1.58 13.94 -4.37
C ILE A 30 2.65 13.08 -5.00
N ARG A 31 3.69 13.72 -5.52
CA ARG A 31 4.90 13.05 -5.99
C ARG A 31 5.53 12.37 -4.79
N THR A 32 5.74 11.06 -4.90
CA THR A 32 6.43 10.27 -3.87
C THR A 32 7.77 10.93 -3.53
N PRO A 33 7.99 11.35 -2.27
CA PRO A 33 9.27 11.91 -1.86
C PRO A 33 10.41 10.92 -2.10
N GLU A 34 11.59 11.42 -2.48
CA GLU A 34 12.78 10.58 -2.67
C GLU A 34 13.08 9.74 -1.42
N LEU A 35 12.98 10.34 -0.24
CA LEU A 35 13.16 9.65 1.04
C LEU A 35 12.19 8.47 1.24
N VAL A 36 10.96 8.56 0.75
CA VAL A 36 10.00 7.44 0.79
C VAL A 36 10.46 6.31 -0.14
N ALA A 37 10.96 6.65 -1.33
CA ALA A 37 11.52 5.69 -2.27
C ALA A 37 12.79 5.01 -1.73
N ASP A 38 13.65 5.75 -1.03
CA ASP A 38 14.87 5.22 -0.42
C ASP A 38 14.56 4.24 0.72
N ILE A 39 13.63 4.60 1.62
CA ILE A 39 13.15 3.69 2.66
C ILE A 39 12.60 2.42 2.05
N TRP A 40 11.82 2.55 0.98
CA TRP A 40 11.28 1.40 0.27
C TRP A 40 12.38 0.48 -0.27
N GLN A 41 13.39 1.03 -0.94
CA GLN A 41 14.52 0.25 -1.45
C GLN A 41 15.33 -0.40 -0.32
N ALA A 42 15.55 0.32 0.78
CA ALA A 42 16.25 -0.22 1.94
C ALA A 42 15.49 -1.40 2.54
N VAL A 43 14.17 -1.26 2.72
CA VAL A 43 13.28 -2.30 3.22
C VAL A 43 13.24 -3.51 2.28
N ALA A 44 13.25 -3.30 0.96
CA ALA A 44 13.36 -4.39 -0.02
C ALA A 44 14.69 -5.16 0.09
N ARG A 45 15.81 -4.46 0.24
CA ARG A 45 17.14 -5.08 0.36
C ARG A 45 17.30 -5.87 1.67
N MET A 46 16.77 -5.33 2.78
CA MET A 46 16.83 -5.99 4.08
C MET A 46 15.97 -7.26 4.15
N ARG A 47 15.03 -7.44 3.22
CA ARG A 47 14.02 -8.51 3.23
C ARG A 47 14.06 -9.35 1.97
N ALA A 48 15.26 -9.59 1.43
CA ALA A 48 15.41 -10.36 0.19
C ALA A 48 14.85 -11.80 0.30
N ASP A 49 14.75 -12.33 1.51
CA ASP A 49 14.19 -13.65 1.82
C ASP A 49 12.66 -13.67 1.97
N ARG A 50 12.01 -12.51 2.04
CA ARG A 50 10.56 -12.38 2.29
C ARG A 50 9.87 -11.61 1.17
N PRO A 51 9.03 -12.28 0.35
CA PRO A 51 8.20 -11.62 -0.65
C PRO A 51 7.33 -10.51 -0.07
N GLN A 52 7.66 -9.26 -0.38
CA GLN A 52 6.99 -8.08 0.18
C GLN A 52 5.52 -8.01 -0.25
N LEU A 53 5.21 -8.31 -1.51
CA LEU A 53 3.83 -8.29 -2.01
C LEU A 53 2.92 -9.25 -1.23
N ALA A 54 3.37 -10.51 -1.07
CA ALA A 54 2.60 -11.54 -0.39
C ALA A 54 2.44 -11.24 1.11
N SER A 55 3.53 -10.85 1.76
CA SER A 55 3.52 -10.54 3.20
C SER A 55 2.69 -9.30 3.52
N THR A 56 2.81 -8.24 2.72
CA THR A 56 1.96 -7.04 2.85
C THR A 56 0.50 -7.36 2.62
N TYR A 57 0.15 -8.06 1.54
CA TYR A 57 -1.25 -8.44 1.29
C TYR A 57 -1.83 -9.27 2.44
N THR A 58 -1.06 -10.24 2.96
CA THR A 58 -1.47 -11.08 4.09
C THR A 58 -1.83 -10.25 5.32
N VAL A 59 -0.96 -9.29 5.69
CA VAL A 59 -1.21 -8.42 6.85
C VAL A 59 -2.40 -7.52 6.62
N LEU A 60 -2.43 -6.83 5.47
CA LEU A 60 -3.48 -5.86 5.20
C LEU A 60 -4.86 -6.54 5.06
N ARG A 61 -4.92 -7.72 4.43
CA ARG A 61 -6.13 -8.53 4.33
C ARG A 61 -6.63 -8.95 5.71
N ALA A 62 -5.74 -9.45 6.56
CA ALA A 62 -6.10 -9.91 7.89
C ALA A 62 -6.60 -8.77 8.82
N LEU A 63 -6.05 -7.57 8.69
CA LEU A 63 -6.38 -6.44 9.57
C LEU A 63 -7.50 -5.55 9.05
N PHE A 64 -7.63 -5.42 7.72
CA PHE A 64 -8.53 -4.45 7.10
C PHE A 64 -9.54 -5.08 6.12
N GLY A 65 -9.59 -6.40 6.03
CA GLY A 65 -10.47 -7.13 5.12
C GLY A 65 -9.96 -7.13 3.69
N GLU A 66 -10.81 -7.50 2.74
CA GLU A 66 -10.40 -7.66 1.35
C GLU A 66 -9.84 -6.38 0.69
N SER A 67 -8.98 -6.60 -0.31
CA SER A 67 -8.47 -5.55 -1.18
C SER A 67 -9.63 -4.80 -1.85
N GLY A 68 -9.46 -3.49 -2.05
CA GLY A 68 -10.32 -2.73 -2.96
C GLY A 68 -10.17 -3.23 -4.40
N ARG A 69 -11.11 -2.87 -5.27
CA ARG A 69 -11.13 -3.25 -6.70
C ARG A 69 -10.89 -2.08 -7.64
N CYS A 70 -10.64 -0.90 -7.10
CA CYS A 70 -10.45 0.33 -7.87
C CYS A 70 -8.97 0.55 -8.25
N PHE A 71 -8.40 -0.38 -9.02
CA PHE A 71 -7.02 -0.31 -9.52
C PHE A 71 -6.93 -0.99 -10.90
N ASP A 72 -5.80 -0.81 -11.59
CA ASP A 72 -5.49 -1.49 -12.85
C ASP A 72 -4.99 -2.91 -12.51
N ASP A 73 -5.85 -3.91 -12.68
CA ASP A 73 -5.58 -5.33 -12.38
C ASP A 73 -4.66 -6.02 -13.39
N TRP A 74 -4.32 -5.32 -14.48
CA TRP A 74 -3.27 -5.73 -15.38
C TRP A 74 -1.88 -5.37 -14.82
N LYS A 75 -1.76 -4.20 -14.18
CA LYS A 75 -0.49 -3.73 -13.59
C LYS A 75 -0.36 -4.01 -12.10
N GLY A 76 -1.43 -4.36 -11.41
CA GLY A 76 -1.44 -4.58 -9.97
C GLY A 76 -2.25 -5.80 -9.60
N ALA A 77 -2.20 -6.17 -8.32
CA ALA A 77 -2.91 -7.32 -7.77
C ALA A 77 -3.76 -6.98 -6.54
N PHE A 78 -3.44 -5.90 -5.84
CA PHE A 78 -4.23 -5.41 -4.71
C PHE A 78 -4.08 -3.89 -4.54
N SER A 79 -5.06 -3.30 -3.85
CA SER A 79 -5.07 -1.90 -3.44
C SER A 79 -5.80 -1.76 -2.10
N PHE A 80 -5.10 -1.17 -1.12
CA PHE A 80 -5.66 -0.81 0.18
C PHE A 80 -5.65 0.71 0.34
N PRO A 81 -6.74 1.39 -0.05
CA PRO A 81 -6.88 2.82 0.20
C PRO A 81 -7.25 3.14 1.65
N PHE A 82 -6.61 4.18 2.17
CA PHE A 82 -6.81 4.76 3.48
C PHE A 82 -7.04 6.27 3.36
N GLU A 83 -7.92 6.78 4.20
CA GLU A 83 -7.94 8.20 4.58
C GLU A 83 -6.99 8.42 5.74
N ILE A 84 -6.23 9.50 5.68
CA ILE A 84 -5.32 9.95 6.73
C ILE A 84 -5.80 11.30 7.22
N GLU A 85 -6.12 11.40 8.51
CA GLU A 85 -6.22 12.68 9.21
C GLU A 85 -4.85 12.98 9.84
N VAL A 86 -4.18 14.03 9.37
CA VAL A 86 -2.91 14.52 9.91
C VAL A 86 -3.21 15.68 10.86
N SER A 87 -2.89 15.50 12.14
CA SER A 87 -3.12 16.49 13.19
C SER A 87 -1.83 17.15 13.66
N LYS A 88 -1.78 18.48 13.56
CA LYS A 88 -0.68 19.34 14.05
C LYS A 88 -1.26 20.43 14.96
N GLY A 89 -1.11 20.25 16.27
CA GLY A 89 -1.77 21.10 17.25
C GLY A 89 -3.30 21.03 17.11
N SER A 90 -3.95 22.18 16.93
CA SER A 90 -5.40 22.28 16.70
C SER A 90 -5.82 22.12 15.23
N VAL A 91 -4.86 22.08 14.30
CA VAL A 91 -5.15 22.02 12.86
C VAL A 91 -5.13 20.59 12.37
N ARG A 92 -6.04 20.27 11.45
CA ARG A 92 -6.17 18.95 10.84
C ARG A 92 -6.19 19.05 9.33
N PHE A 93 -5.48 18.14 8.69
CA PHE A 93 -5.39 18.03 7.24
C PHE A 93 -5.84 16.64 6.80
N ALA A 94 -6.56 16.56 5.69
CA ALA A 94 -7.05 15.32 5.13
C ALA A 94 -6.20 14.88 3.95
N TYR A 95 -5.73 13.63 4.00
CA TYR A 95 -4.93 13.00 2.97
C TYR A 95 -5.49 11.63 2.64
N LEU A 96 -5.05 11.11 1.51
CA LEU A 96 -5.27 9.77 1.05
C LEU A 96 -3.92 9.06 0.98
N LEU A 97 -3.91 7.78 1.34
CA LEU A 97 -2.81 6.87 1.10
C LEU A 97 -3.36 5.60 0.46
N GLU A 98 -2.82 5.24 -0.69
CA GLU A 98 -3.00 3.92 -1.28
C GLU A 98 -1.74 3.09 -1.04
N VAL A 99 -1.92 1.93 -0.40
CA VAL A 99 -0.91 0.87 -0.33
C VAL A 99 -1.29 -0.19 -1.34
N ALA A 100 -0.59 -0.26 -2.47
CA ALA A 100 -0.98 -1.10 -3.59
C ALA A 100 0.21 -1.85 -4.17
N SER A 101 -0.06 -2.96 -4.85
CA SER A 101 0.92 -3.53 -5.76
C SER A 101 0.78 -2.88 -7.14
N TRP A 102 1.91 -2.51 -7.72
CA TRP A 102 1.99 -1.93 -9.06
C TRP A 102 3.29 -2.33 -9.72
N ARG A 103 3.18 -2.90 -10.92
CA ARG A 103 4.30 -3.41 -11.72
C ARG A 103 5.31 -4.18 -10.87
N GLY A 104 4.81 -5.14 -10.10
CA GLY A 104 5.65 -6.05 -9.31
C GLY A 104 6.28 -5.43 -8.06
N ALA A 105 6.02 -4.15 -7.77
CA ALA A 105 6.47 -3.46 -6.57
C ALA A 105 5.31 -3.12 -5.65
N LEU A 106 5.59 -2.94 -4.35
CA LEU A 106 4.66 -2.25 -3.46
C LEU A 106 4.83 -0.75 -3.64
N GLU A 107 3.73 -0.02 -3.68
CA GLU A 107 3.73 1.44 -3.75
C GLU A 107 2.93 2.04 -2.60
N PHE A 108 3.44 3.15 -2.09
CA PHE A 108 2.76 4.05 -1.15
C PHE A 108 2.47 5.35 -1.88
N ARG A 109 1.22 5.55 -2.30
CA ARG A 109 0.82 6.72 -3.07
C ARG A 109 0.01 7.67 -2.21
N PHE A 110 0.50 8.90 -2.10
CA PHE A 110 -0.17 9.94 -1.33
C PHE A 110 -0.97 10.87 -2.23
N ALA A 111 -2.10 11.36 -1.71
CA ALA A 111 -2.80 12.48 -2.30
C ALA A 111 -3.39 13.40 -1.22
N ARG A 112 -3.37 14.72 -1.44
CA ARG A 112 -3.98 15.69 -0.53
C ARG A 112 -5.46 15.86 -0.88
N GLN A 113 -6.36 15.79 0.09
CA GLN A 113 -7.78 16.11 -0.14
C GLN A 113 -7.96 17.62 -0.24
N LEU A 114 -8.73 18.07 -1.24
CA LEU A 114 -9.10 19.47 -1.38
C LEU A 114 -10.38 19.77 -0.59
N GLY A 115 -10.41 20.94 0.06
CA GLY A 115 -11.64 21.54 0.55
C GLY A 115 -12.55 22.00 -0.60
N LEU A 116 -13.85 22.17 -0.31
CA LEU A 116 -14.86 22.57 -1.31
C LEU A 116 -14.59 23.94 -1.95
N ALA A 117 -13.88 24.82 -1.24
CA ALA A 117 -13.57 26.17 -1.67
C ALA A 117 -12.24 26.29 -2.43
N GLU A 118 -11.38 25.26 -2.41
CA GLU A 118 -10.07 25.30 -3.05
C GLU A 118 -10.20 25.12 -4.57
N ARG A 119 -9.78 26.15 -5.32
CA ARG A 119 -9.81 26.20 -6.79
C ARG A 119 -8.41 26.47 -7.35
N GLY A 120 -8.23 26.24 -8.65
CA GLY A 120 -7.01 26.62 -9.36
C GLY A 120 -5.92 25.54 -9.44
N PHE A 121 -6.10 24.39 -8.78
CA PHE A 121 -5.19 23.26 -8.94
C PHE A 121 -5.47 22.45 -10.19
N ASN A 122 -4.39 22.08 -10.90
CA ASN A 122 -4.45 21.15 -12.02
C ASN A 122 -4.33 19.71 -11.49
N ARG A 123 -5.45 18.98 -11.53
CA ARG A 123 -5.54 17.59 -11.04
C ARG A 123 -4.76 16.58 -11.90
N SER A 124 -4.29 16.95 -13.08
CA SER A 124 -3.44 16.09 -13.91
C SER A 124 -1.95 16.15 -13.52
N MET A 125 -1.58 16.98 -12.54
CA MET A 125 -0.20 17.16 -12.10
C MET A 125 0.06 16.46 -10.77
N CYS A 126 1.30 16.01 -10.58
CA CYS A 126 1.81 15.58 -9.28
C CYS A 126 2.51 16.74 -8.57
N TYR A 127 2.08 17.03 -7.36
CA TYR A 127 2.60 18.12 -6.53
C TYR A 127 3.67 17.62 -5.55
N PRO A 128 4.65 18.45 -5.14
CA PRO A 128 5.48 18.12 -4.00
C PRO A 128 4.64 18.01 -2.71
N PRO A 129 5.19 17.41 -1.64
CA PRO A 129 4.58 17.47 -0.31
C PRO A 129 4.26 18.91 0.11
N PHE A 130 3.18 19.07 0.88
CA PHE A 130 2.76 20.35 1.42
C PHE A 130 3.37 20.50 2.81
N ASP A 131 4.62 20.95 2.88
CA ASP A 131 5.44 20.89 4.10
C ASP A 131 4.78 21.41 5.40
N PRO A 132 4.03 22.53 5.39
CA PRO A 132 3.33 22.97 6.59
C PRO A 132 2.27 21.97 7.09
N GLU A 133 1.65 21.24 6.16
CA GLU A 133 0.55 20.32 6.43
C GLU A 133 1.06 18.90 6.73
N PHE A 134 1.82 18.32 5.80
CA PHE A 134 2.39 16.98 5.89
C PHE A 134 3.66 16.92 5.04
N SER A 135 4.82 16.99 5.70
CA SER A 135 6.11 17.13 5.03
C SER A 135 6.63 15.81 4.45
N ALA A 136 7.62 15.90 3.56
CA ALA A 136 8.31 14.74 3.02
C ALA A 136 8.84 13.80 4.12
N THR A 137 9.43 14.35 5.17
CA THR A 137 9.97 13.59 6.31
C THR A 137 8.85 12.91 7.11
N GLU A 138 7.71 13.58 7.29
CA GLU A 138 6.57 12.98 8.01
C GLU A 138 5.94 11.85 7.21
N MET A 139 5.78 12.01 5.89
CA MET A 139 5.34 10.93 5.00
C MET A 139 6.31 9.73 5.04
N ALA A 140 7.61 9.99 4.99
CA ALA A 140 8.66 8.98 5.11
C ALA A 140 8.62 8.23 6.46
N ASN A 141 8.41 8.96 7.56
CA ASN A 141 8.26 8.36 8.89
C ASN A 141 7.00 7.48 8.97
N LEU A 142 5.88 7.92 8.37
CA LEU A 142 4.68 7.10 8.30
C LEU A 142 4.91 5.82 7.49
N VAL A 143 5.55 5.90 6.32
CA VAL A 143 5.88 4.71 5.50
C VAL A 143 6.82 3.78 6.26
N SER A 144 7.85 4.31 6.91
CA SER A 144 8.77 3.53 7.75
C SER A 144 8.01 2.79 8.85
N PHE A 145 7.10 3.47 9.55
CA PHE A 145 6.25 2.86 10.56
C PHE A 145 5.40 1.72 9.97
N LEU A 146 4.74 1.95 8.83
CA LEU A 146 3.90 0.93 8.17
C LEU A 146 4.73 -0.29 7.76
N CYS A 147 5.91 -0.08 7.19
CA CYS A 147 6.82 -1.16 6.81
C CYS A 147 7.26 -1.99 8.02
N ALA A 148 7.59 -1.36 9.14
CA ALA A 148 7.98 -2.04 10.38
C ALA A 148 6.78 -2.75 11.04
N PHE A 149 5.61 -2.13 11.03
CA PHE A 149 4.37 -2.70 11.57
C PHE A 149 3.94 -3.95 10.81
N ILE A 150 3.98 -3.91 9.47
CA ILE A 150 3.70 -5.08 8.62
C ILE A 150 4.65 -6.22 8.99
N ASP A 151 5.94 -5.93 9.12
CA ASP A 151 6.93 -6.95 9.47
C ASP A 151 6.69 -7.60 10.82
N GLY A 152 6.54 -6.80 11.88
CA GLY A 152 6.28 -7.32 13.21
C GLY A 152 4.99 -8.14 13.24
N THR A 153 4.01 -7.76 12.43
CA THR A 153 2.74 -8.49 12.30
C THR A 153 2.91 -9.81 11.56
N VAL A 154 3.72 -9.86 10.50
CA VAL A 154 4.06 -11.11 9.79
C VAL A 154 4.74 -12.09 10.75
N ASP A 155 5.77 -11.63 11.47
CA ASP A 155 6.50 -12.44 12.43
C ASP A 155 5.57 -12.99 13.52
N ALA A 156 4.66 -12.16 14.03
CA ALA A 156 3.66 -12.56 14.99
C ALA A 156 2.70 -13.62 14.40
N PHE A 157 2.23 -13.43 13.16
CA PHE A 157 1.33 -14.39 12.51
C PHE A 157 2.01 -15.74 12.30
N GLN A 158 3.23 -15.76 11.76
CA GLN A 158 3.98 -17.01 11.53
C GLN A 158 4.22 -17.81 12.83
N ARG A 159 4.35 -17.13 13.98
CA ARG A 159 4.53 -17.79 15.28
C ARG A 159 3.22 -18.28 15.92
N THR A 160 2.09 -17.67 15.58
CA THR A 160 0.83 -17.86 16.32
C THR A 160 -0.23 -18.60 15.52
N ARG A 161 -0.07 -18.71 14.19
CA ARG A 161 -1.07 -19.32 13.32
C ARG A 161 -0.49 -19.78 12.00
N THR A 162 -1.19 -20.70 11.35
CA THR A 162 -0.97 -21.04 9.94
C THR A 162 -1.50 -19.90 9.07
N LEU A 163 -0.69 -19.47 8.10
CA LEU A 163 -1.11 -18.50 7.10
C LEU A 163 -2.05 -19.16 6.09
N GLU A 164 -3.11 -18.47 5.70
CA GLU A 164 -4.05 -18.94 4.67
C GLU A 164 -3.38 -18.94 3.30
N ASP A 165 -3.54 -20.02 2.56
CA ASP A 165 -3.00 -20.14 1.20
C ASP A 165 -3.75 -19.23 0.23
N PHE A 166 -3.00 -18.54 -0.62
CA PHE A 166 -3.53 -17.74 -1.72
C PHE A 166 -2.47 -17.55 -2.79
N ALA A 167 -2.91 -17.19 -4.00
CA ALA A 167 -2.04 -16.77 -5.08
C ALA A 167 -2.65 -15.57 -5.80
N LEU A 168 -1.85 -14.52 -5.99
CA LEU A 168 -2.20 -13.30 -6.70
C LEU A 168 -1.21 -13.07 -7.84
N ARG A 169 -1.70 -12.48 -8.93
CA ARG A 169 -0.92 -12.25 -10.16
C ARG A 169 -0.78 -10.77 -10.46
N VAL A 170 0.37 -10.40 -11.03
CA VAL A 170 0.60 -9.12 -11.71
C VAL A 170 0.93 -9.43 -13.17
N PRO A 171 -0.08 -9.44 -14.06
CA PRO A 171 0.10 -9.87 -15.44
C PRO A 171 1.20 -9.11 -16.20
N SER A 172 1.27 -7.78 -16.05
CA SER A 172 2.26 -6.96 -16.77
C SER A 172 3.72 -7.32 -16.47
N GLU A 173 3.96 -7.92 -15.31
CA GLU A 173 5.30 -8.33 -14.86
C GLU A 173 5.45 -9.86 -14.82
N LYS A 174 4.46 -10.60 -15.36
CA LYS A 174 4.45 -12.07 -15.35
C LYS A 174 4.77 -12.65 -13.97
N THR A 175 4.29 -11.98 -12.92
CA THR A 175 4.65 -12.26 -11.54
C THR A 175 3.47 -12.92 -10.83
N LEU A 176 3.74 -14.01 -10.12
CA LEU A 176 2.81 -14.67 -9.21
C LEU A 176 3.39 -14.59 -7.79
N PHE A 177 2.57 -14.27 -6.81
CA PHE A 177 3.01 -14.25 -5.41
C PHE A 177 1.89 -14.71 -4.49
N GLY A 178 2.26 -15.16 -3.30
CA GLY A 178 1.27 -15.47 -2.27
C GLY A 178 1.82 -16.33 -1.16
N VAL A 179 0.94 -17.16 -0.60
CA VAL A 179 1.25 -18.12 0.46
C VAL A 179 0.87 -19.51 -0.03
N ARG A 180 1.79 -20.46 0.12
CA ARG A 180 1.57 -21.87 -0.18
C ARG A 180 2.11 -22.72 0.97
N LYS A 181 1.25 -23.55 1.56
CA LYS A 181 1.60 -24.38 2.74
C LYS A 181 2.21 -23.54 3.87
N GLY A 182 1.69 -22.34 4.09
CA GLY A 182 2.17 -21.41 5.13
C GLY A 182 3.49 -20.68 4.82
N VAL A 183 4.06 -20.84 3.63
CA VAL A 183 5.31 -20.19 3.20
C VAL A 183 5.02 -19.14 2.13
N PHE A 184 5.61 -17.95 2.27
CA PHE A 184 5.51 -16.90 1.26
C PHE A 184 6.31 -17.27 0.01
N PHE A 185 5.76 -16.97 -1.17
CA PHE A 185 6.45 -17.15 -2.44
C PHE A 185 6.28 -15.94 -3.37
N LEU A 186 7.23 -15.77 -4.27
CA LEU A 186 7.18 -14.88 -5.43
C LEU A 186 7.92 -15.59 -6.57
N GLU A 187 7.22 -15.74 -7.69
CA GLU A 187 7.67 -16.45 -8.88
C GLU A 187 7.51 -15.51 -10.09
N GLN A 188 8.49 -15.49 -10.99
CA GLN A 188 8.42 -14.80 -12.27
C GLN A 188 8.35 -15.85 -13.38
N TYR A 189 7.52 -15.58 -14.39
CA TYR A 189 7.26 -16.50 -15.49
C TYR A 189 7.68 -15.88 -16.82
N ASP A 190 7.98 -16.72 -17.80
CA ASP A 190 8.42 -16.29 -19.13
C ASP A 190 7.24 -15.80 -19.99
N ASN A 191 6.03 -16.30 -19.73
CA ASN A 191 4.81 -15.93 -20.43
C ASN A 191 3.60 -15.80 -19.49
N GLU A 192 2.54 -15.17 -19.98
CA GLU A 192 1.33 -14.85 -19.21
C GLU A 192 0.43 -16.07 -18.96
N ASP A 193 0.48 -17.05 -19.86
CA ASP A 193 -0.36 -18.25 -19.82
C ASP A 193 0.05 -19.21 -18.70
N GLU A 194 1.35 -19.32 -18.41
CA GLU A 194 1.87 -20.11 -17.28
C GLU A 194 1.41 -19.56 -15.91
N CYS A 195 1.21 -18.24 -15.82
CA CYS A 195 0.67 -17.59 -14.62
C CYS A 195 -0.79 -18.02 -14.34
N CYS A 196 -1.52 -18.48 -15.36
CA CYS A 196 -2.92 -18.91 -15.23
C CYS A 196 -3.07 -20.35 -14.71
N ILE A 197 -2.10 -21.22 -14.96
CA ILE A 197 -2.22 -22.67 -14.70
C ILE A 197 -2.20 -22.99 -13.19
N THR A 198 -1.53 -22.18 -12.37
CA THR A 198 -1.36 -22.44 -10.93
C THR A 198 -2.56 -22.03 -10.06
N THR A 199 -3.53 -21.29 -10.62
CA THR A 199 -4.78 -20.91 -9.92
C THR A 199 -5.92 -21.92 -10.12
N GLY A 200 -5.79 -22.79 -11.12
CA GLY A 200 -6.77 -23.80 -11.50
C GLY A 200 -6.24 -25.22 -11.33
N GLY A 201 -6.26 -25.73 -10.11
CA GLY A 201 -6.22 -27.18 -9.88
C GLY A 201 -4.84 -27.77 -9.57
N ARG A 202 -4.58 -27.91 -8.26
CA ARG A 202 -4.56 -29.23 -7.63
C ARG A 202 -4.99 -29.07 -6.17
N ALA A 203 -6.18 -29.59 -5.88
CA ALA A 203 -6.62 -29.86 -4.53
C ALA A 203 -5.75 -31.00 -3.97
N LEU A 204 -5.30 -30.80 -2.73
CA LEU A 204 -4.67 -31.75 -1.80
C LEU A 204 -3.25 -32.25 -2.15
#